data_AF-A0AAV2BUN8-F1
#
_entry.id   AF-A0AAV2BUN8-F1
#
_cell.length_a   1.000
_cell.length_b   1.000
_cell.length_c   1.000
_cell.angle_alpha   90.00
_cell.angle_beta   90.00
_cell.angle_gamma   90.00
#
_symmetry.space_group_name_H-M   'P 1'
#
loop_
_entity.id
_entity.type
_entity.pdbx_description
1 polymer ?
#
loop_
_entity_poly.entity_id
_entity_poly.type
_entity_poly.pdbx_seq_one_letter_code
_entity_poly.pdbx_strand_id
1 'polypeptide(L)'
;MESMKSVMSNCYPGLKSALFLASCEEMVLEIDTYISCSPPSQSLSVKEHVLVVLKVLVEGREGYIVLDPGYHVNIPVIVMSDGLFPNTGWFLLSDTEKSKKEYNYTVDGGYIQWHVKETRNGKVNSWTNLVYVGRRFLSYVDVSEKRNLVFNFRTIVKRDRKQPVAGLYCNLEGDERFTFFYYDESYKRVEVKIPFSYFQGKRENNKFESAISSCVAQIGFNETLVSRMVEGIIDAYFNPNFMPFVRILNAEIDEE
;
A
#
# COMPACT_ATOMS: atom_id res chain seq x y z
N MET A 1 6.29 -26.43 7.04
CA MET A 1 5.38 -25.50 6.34
C MET A 1 4.41 -26.21 5.36
N GLU A 2 4.33 -27.55 5.37
CA GLU A 2 3.40 -28.33 4.53
C GLU A 2 2.09 -28.73 5.24
N SER A 3 2.04 -28.80 6.58
CA SER A 3 0.84 -29.28 7.29
C SER A 3 -0.32 -28.27 7.30
N MET A 4 -0.06 -26.97 7.08
CA MET A 4 -1.10 -25.94 7.08
C MET A 4 -1.86 -25.84 5.74
N LYS A 5 -1.31 -26.40 4.66
CA LYS A 5 -1.96 -26.44 3.33
C LYS A 5 -3.15 -27.42 3.26
N SER A 6 -3.32 -28.30 4.25
CA SER A 6 -4.33 -29.37 4.24
C SER A 6 -5.69 -28.95 4.81
N VAL A 7 -5.73 -28.12 5.87
CA VAL A 7 -6.97 -27.89 6.62
C VAL A 7 -7.95 -26.97 5.88
N MET A 8 -7.48 -25.85 5.33
CA MET A 8 -8.36 -24.88 4.67
C MET A 8 -9.02 -25.43 3.41
N SER A 9 -8.29 -26.22 2.61
CA SER A 9 -8.86 -26.83 1.40
C SER A 9 -9.87 -27.93 1.71
N ASN A 10 -9.70 -28.65 2.83
CA ASN A 10 -10.65 -29.67 3.27
C ASN A 10 -11.92 -29.06 3.87
N CYS A 11 -11.80 -27.97 4.64
CA CYS A 11 -12.96 -27.31 5.24
C CYS A 11 -13.71 -26.40 4.25
N TYR A 12 -13.00 -25.80 3.29
CA TYR A 12 -13.56 -24.83 2.35
C TYR A 12 -13.04 -25.07 0.91
N PRO A 13 -13.48 -26.15 0.25
CA PRO A 13 -12.97 -26.54 -1.06
C PRO A 13 -13.14 -25.47 -2.15
N GLY A 14 -14.19 -24.64 -2.06
CA GLY A 14 -14.43 -23.52 -3.00
C GLY A 14 -13.59 -22.26 -2.75
N LEU A 15 -12.86 -22.18 -1.64
CA LEU A 15 -12.16 -20.95 -1.23
C LEU A 15 -11.05 -20.57 -2.22
N LYS A 16 -10.31 -21.57 -2.74
CA LYS A 16 -9.23 -21.33 -3.71
C LYS A 16 -9.75 -20.75 -5.04
N SER A 17 -10.96 -21.14 -5.45
CA SER A 17 -11.60 -20.56 -6.65
C SER A 17 -12.24 -19.21 -6.37
N ALA A 18 -12.61 -18.92 -5.13
CA ALA A 18 -13.21 -17.64 -4.77
C ALA A 18 -12.15 -16.54 -4.54
N LEU A 19 -10.95 -16.90 -4.11
CA LEU A 19 -9.81 -16.00 -3.93
C LEU A 19 -9.08 -15.74 -5.25
N PHE A 20 -8.74 -14.47 -5.50
CA PHE A 20 -7.92 -14.07 -6.63
C PHE A 20 -7.20 -12.76 -6.37
N LEU A 21 -6.17 -12.49 -7.17
CA LEU A 21 -5.51 -11.19 -7.22
C LEU A 21 -6.31 -10.27 -8.15
N ALA A 22 -6.51 -9.02 -7.73
CA ALA A 22 -7.15 -7.96 -8.52
C ALA A 22 -6.14 -6.82 -8.73
N SER A 23 -6.14 -6.23 -9.91
CA SER A 23 -5.36 -5.00 -10.14
C SER A 23 -6.08 -3.80 -9.54
N CYS A 24 -5.32 -2.86 -9.02
CA CYS A 24 -5.80 -1.59 -8.52
C CYS A 24 -5.14 -0.44 -9.29
N GLU A 25 -5.99 0.50 -9.69
CA GLU A 25 -5.65 1.70 -10.42
C GLU A 25 -5.96 2.91 -9.53
N GLU A 26 -4.95 3.72 -9.22
CA GLU A 26 -5.10 4.91 -8.38
C GLU A 26 -5.09 6.18 -9.24
N MET A 27 -5.73 7.25 -8.75
CA MET A 27 -5.77 8.57 -9.41
C MET A 27 -6.35 8.57 -10.82
N VAL A 28 -7.33 7.69 -11.09
CA VAL A 28 -8.05 7.65 -12.36
C VAL A 28 -8.86 8.94 -12.53
N LEU A 29 -8.48 9.78 -13.50
CA LEU A 29 -9.09 11.10 -13.71
C LEU A 29 -10.54 11.00 -14.22
N GLU A 30 -10.78 10.13 -15.21
CA GLU A 30 -12.05 9.99 -15.91
C GLU A 30 -12.61 8.57 -15.74
N ILE A 31 -13.27 8.34 -14.60
CA ILE A 31 -13.77 7.00 -14.19
C ILE A 31 -14.72 6.40 -15.24
N ASP A 32 -15.71 7.15 -15.72
CA ASP A 32 -16.71 6.65 -16.66
C ASP A 32 -16.06 6.23 -18.00
N THR A 33 -15.10 7.01 -18.48
CA THR A 33 -14.32 6.69 -19.68
C THR A 33 -13.47 5.44 -19.46
N TYR A 34 -12.83 5.32 -18.29
CA TYR A 34 -12.00 4.17 -17.96
C TYR A 34 -12.79 2.86 -17.88
N ILE A 35 -13.97 2.91 -17.26
CA ILE A 35 -14.83 1.72 -17.08
C ILE A 35 -15.52 1.32 -18.40
N SER A 36 -15.87 2.28 -19.25
CA SER A 36 -16.57 2.03 -20.52
C SER A 36 -15.68 1.48 -21.64
N CYS A 37 -14.36 1.69 -21.57
CA CYS A 37 -13.41 1.10 -22.51
C CYS A 37 -12.90 -0.27 -22.02
N SER A 38 -13.04 -1.31 -22.86
CA SER A 38 -12.54 -2.66 -22.55
C SER A 38 -11.72 -3.23 -23.72
N PRO A 39 -10.38 -3.32 -23.59
CA PRO A 39 -9.57 -2.84 -22.47
C PRO A 39 -9.52 -1.30 -22.41
N PRO A 40 -9.27 -0.70 -21.22
CA PRO A 40 -8.98 0.73 -21.13
C PRO A 40 -7.73 1.05 -21.95
N SER A 41 -7.65 2.26 -22.51
CA SER A 41 -6.49 2.67 -23.30
C SER A 41 -5.23 2.60 -22.44
N GLN A 42 -4.12 2.19 -23.04
CA GLN A 42 -2.85 2.01 -22.32
C GLN A 42 -2.40 3.30 -21.61
N SER A 43 -2.63 4.46 -22.25
CA SER A 43 -2.37 5.80 -21.68
C SER A 43 -3.25 6.16 -20.48
N LEU A 44 -4.37 5.47 -20.27
CA LEU A 44 -5.23 5.68 -19.10
C LEU A 44 -5.02 4.59 -18.03
N SER A 45 -4.40 3.46 -18.40
CA SER A 45 -4.24 2.27 -17.56
C SER A 45 -2.94 2.28 -16.78
N VAL A 46 -2.89 3.23 -15.84
CA VAL A 46 -1.87 3.36 -14.81
C VAL A 46 -2.22 2.37 -13.69
N LYS A 47 -1.76 1.12 -13.83
CA LYS A 47 -1.91 0.11 -12.78
C LYS A 47 -0.83 0.32 -11.71
N GLU A 48 -1.25 0.48 -10.46
CA GLU A 48 -0.36 0.88 -9.36
C GLU A 48 -0.12 -0.27 -8.37
N HIS A 49 -1.17 -1.02 -8.04
CA HIS A 49 -1.11 -2.02 -6.98
C HIS A 49 -1.87 -3.29 -7.35
N VAL A 50 -1.61 -4.37 -6.61
CA VAL A 50 -2.35 -5.63 -6.71
C VAL A 50 -2.73 -6.07 -5.31
N LEU A 51 -3.99 -6.43 -5.12
CA LEU A 51 -4.53 -6.85 -3.83
C LEU A 51 -5.28 -8.18 -3.94
N VAL A 52 -5.59 -8.80 -2.79
CA VAL A 52 -6.36 -10.04 -2.74
C VAL A 52 -7.85 -9.71 -2.62
N VAL A 53 -8.67 -10.36 -3.44
CA VAL A 53 -10.13 -10.29 -3.37
C VAL A 53 -10.70 -11.70 -3.19
N LEU A 54 -11.70 -11.82 -2.32
CA LEU A 54 -12.57 -12.99 -2.23
C LEU A 54 -13.93 -12.67 -2.83
N LYS A 55 -14.34 -13.37 -3.89
CA LYS A 55 -15.72 -13.30 -4.40
C LYS A 55 -16.63 -14.14 -3.49
N VAL A 56 -17.74 -13.55 -3.05
CA VAL A 56 -18.71 -14.20 -2.16
C VAL A 56 -20.13 -14.13 -2.73
N LEU A 57 -20.95 -15.08 -2.32
CA LEU A 57 -22.39 -15.09 -2.58
C LEU A 57 -23.10 -15.20 -1.24
N VAL A 58 -23.83 -14.15 -0.85
CA VAL A 58 -24.57 -14.08 0.41
C VAL A 58 -26.05 -14.13 0.09
N GLU A 59 -26.71 -15.26 0.38
CA GLU A 59 -28.13 -15.46 0.08
C GLU A 59 -28.48 -15.19 -1.40
N GLY A 60 -27.60 -15.61 -2.31
CA GLY A 60 -27.77 -15.38 -3.76
C GLY A 60 -27.34 -14.00 -4.24
N ARG A 61 -26.88 -13.11 -3.35
CA ARG A 61 -26.43 -11.75 -3.67
C ARG A 61 -24.91 -11.73 -3.81
N GLU A 62 -24.43 -11.23 -4.94
CA GLU A 62 -22.99 -11.17 -5.23
C GLU A 62 -22.30 -10.10 -4.39
N GLY A 63 -21.12 -10.41 -3.87
CA GLY A 63 -20.26 -9.44 -3.21
C GLY A 63 -18.79 -9.84 -3.26
N TYR A 64 -17.97 -8.98 -2.70
CA TYR A 64 -16.52 -9.10 -2.68
C TYR A 64 -16.00 -8.77 -1.28
N ILE A 65 -14.95 -9.46 -0.85
CA ILE A 65 -14.17 -9.09 0.33
C ILE A 65 -12.78 -8.67 -0.13
N VAL A 66 -12.46 -7.39 0.05
CA VAL A 66 -11.15 -6.81 -0.26
C VAL A 66 -10.21 -7.07 0.92
N LEU A 67 -9.07 -7.67 0.62
CA LEU A 67 -8.05 -8.08 1.58
C LEU A 67 -6.70 -7.51 1.17
N ASP A 68 -6.34 -6.36 1.74
CA ASP A 68 -5.01 -5.76 1.55
C ASP A 68 -4.39 -5.26 2.87
N PRO A 69 -4.22 -6.16 3.87
CA PRO A 69 -3.71 -5.79 5.19
C PRO A 69 -2.25 -5.37 5.09
N GLY A 70 -2.00 -4.06 5.08
CA GLY A 70 -0.65 -3.49 5.13
C GLY A 70 -0.44 -2.31 4.19
N TYR A 71 -1.19 -2.26 3.08
CA TYR A 71 -1.11 -1.18 2.10
C TYR A 71 -2.41 -0.37 2.06
N HIS A 72 -3.50 -0.89 1.47
CA HIS A 72 -4.76 -0.15 1.31
C HIS A 72 -5.67 -0.14 2.53
N VAL A 73 -5.92 -1.28 3.18
CA VAL A 73 -6.92 -1.39 4.25
C VAL A 73 -6.39 -2.20 5.44
N ASN A 74 -6.75 -1.81 6.65
CA ASN A 74 -6.34 -2.52 7.87
C ASN A 74 -7.37 -3.55 8.36
N ILE A 75 -8.51 -3.63 7.68
CA ILE A 75 -9.61 -4.56 7.93
C ILE A 75 -10.06 -5.20 6.62
N PRO A 76 -10.65 -6.41 6.64
CA PRO A 76 -11.41 -6.91 5.50
C PRO A 76 -12.58 -5.97 5.20
N VAL A 77 -12.71 -5.53 3.95
CA VAL A 77 -13.82 -4.67 3.53
C VAL A 77 -14.79 -5.51 2.71
N ILE A 78 -16.04 -5.58 3.15
CA ILE A 78 -17.11 -6.29 2.47
C ILE A 78 -17.85 -5.31 1.57
N VAL A 79 -17.89 -5.61 0.27
CA VAL A 79 -18.50 -4.82 -0.78
C VAL A 79 -19.60 -5.66 -1.43
N MET A 80 -20.86 -5.40 -1.07
CA MET A 80 -21.99 -6.09 -1.69
C MET A 80 -22.42 -5.34 -2.95
N SER A 81 -22.75 -6.05 -4.02
CA SER A 81 -23.13 -5.44 -5.29
C SER A 81 -24.44 -4.65 -5.22
N ASP A 82 -25.30 -4.98 -4.25
CA ASP A 82 -26.54 -4.25 -3.94
C ASP A 82 -26.36 -3.15 -2.87
N GLY A 83 -25.17 -3.01 -2.29
CA GLY A 83 -24.88 -2.08 -1.20
C GLY A 83 -25.55 -2.40 0.14
N LEU A 84 -26.29 -3.51 0.25
CA LEU A 84 -27.03 -3.89 1.46
C LEU A 84 -26.15 -4.69 2.42
N PHE A 85 -26.56 -4.79 3.69
CA PHE A 85 -25.88 -5.62 4.69
C PHE A 85 -25.56 -7.03 4.12
N PRO A 86 -24.34 -7.56 4.27
CA PRO A 86 -23.24 -7.12 5.15
C PRO A 86 -22.25 -6.10 4.54
N ASN A 87 -22.66 -5.26 3.60
CA ASN A 87 -21.82 -4.18 3.05
C ASN A 87 -21.22 -3.28 4.15
N THR A 88 -19.92 -2.98 4.06
CA THR A 88 -19.20 -2.22 5.09
C THR A 88 -19.56 -0.73 5.12
N GLY A 89 -19.81 -0.13 3.95
CA GLY A 89 -20.07 1.31 3.85
C GLY A 89 -18.83 2.18 4.13
N TRP A 90 -19.06 3.41 4.57
CA TRP A 90 -17.98 4.33 4.95
C TRP A 90 -17.30 3.90 6.24
N PHE A 91 -15.97 3.84 6.23
CA PHE A 91 -15.17 3.56 7.42
C PHE A 91 -13.95 4.47 7.53
N LEU A 92 -13.48 4.67 8.76
CA LEU A 92 -12.28 5.43 9.06
C LEU A 92 -11.05 4.55 8.80
N LEU A 93 -10.21 4.95 7.85
CA LEU A 93 -8.92 4.29 7.63
C LEU A 93 -7.87 4.79 8.62
N SER A 94 -7.76 6.11 8.76
CA SER A 94 -6.76 6.74 9.63
C SER A 94 -7.22 8.10 10.11
N ASP A 95 -6.90 8.40 11.37
CA ASP A 95 -7.10 9.72 11.97
C ASP A 95 -5.80 10.13 12.66
N THR A 96 -5.13 11.12 12.09
CA THR A 96 -3.85 11.64 12.58
C THR A 96 -3.97 13.15 12.75
N GLU A 97 -3.09 13.75 13.55
CA GLU A 97 -3.08 15.22 13.76
C GLU A 97 -3.07 16.02 12.45
N LYS A 98 -2.44 15.48 11.39
CA LYS A 98 -2.29 16.16 10.10
C LYS A 98 -3.44 15.88 9.13
N SER A 99 -4.11 14.73 9.27
CA SER A 99 -5.04 14.24 8.26
C SER A 99 -5.97 13.16 8.79
N LYS A 100 -7.24 13.24 8.40
CA LYS A 100 -8.24 12.18 8.54
C LYS A 100 -8.55 11.59 7.16
N LYS A 101 -8.54 10.25 7.03
CA LYS A 101 -8.88 9.54 5.79
C LYS A 101 -10.01 8.54 6.04
N GLU A 102 -11.05 8.61 5.23
CA GLU A 102 -12.21 7.74 5.26
C GLU A 102 -12.40 7.12 3.87
N TYR A 103 -12.77 5.84 3.83
CA TYR A 103 -12.99 5.09 2.58
C TYR A 103 -14.39 4.51 2.50
N ASN A 104 -14.86 4.31 1.27
CA ASN A 104 -16.05 3.54 0.93
C ASN A 104 -15.79 2.79 -0.38
N TYR A 105 -16.31 1.59 -0.49
CA TYR A 105 -16.17 0.75 -1.67
C TYR A 105 -17.56 0.43 -2.23
N THR A 106 -17.73 0.58 -3.54
CA THR A 106 -18.97 0.25 -4.26
C THR A 106 -18.66 -0.60 -5.49
N VAL A 107 -19.60 -1.40 -5.97
CA VAL A 107 -19.42 -2.21 -7.20
C VAL A 107 -20.06 -1.48 -8.38
N ASP A 108 -19.33 -1.38 -9.49
CA ASP A 108 -19.84 -0.91 -10.76
C ASP A 108 -19.26 -1.74 -11.92
N GLY A 109 -20.13 -2.51 -12.57
CA GLY A 109 -19.76 -3.44 -13.62
C GLY A 109 -18.67 -4.43 -13.18
N GLY A 110 -17.54 -4.42 -13.89
CA GLY A 110 -16.37 -5.26 -13.58
C GLY A 110 -15.42 -4.68 -12.54
N TYR A 111 -15.77 -3.58 -11.88
CA TYR A 111 -14.90 -2.83 -10.98
C TYR A 111 -15.52 -2.67 -9.59
N ILE A 112 -14.64 -2.58 -8.59
CA ILE A 112 -14.96 -1.98 -7.31
C ILE A 112 -14.40 -0.55 -7.34
N GLN A 113 -15.27 0.44 -7.16
CA GLN A 113 -14.87 1.83 -6.98
C GLN A 113 -14.50 2.05 -5.52
N TRP A 114 -13.28 2.50 -5.27
CA TRP A 114 -12.76 2.85 -3.96
C TRP A 114 -12.79 4.38 -3.83
N HIS A 115 -13.78 4.87 -3.11
CA HIS A 115 -13.94 6.30 -2.82
C HIS A 115 -13.10 6.69 -1.62
N VAL A 116 -12.33 7.77 -1.78
CA VAL A 116 -11.52 8.36 -0.73
C VAL A 116 -12.08 9.71 -0.35
N LYS A 117 -12.13 9.96 0.96
CA LYS A 117 -12.34 11.28 1.55
C LYS A 117 -11.19 11.60 2.49
N GLU A 118 -10.40 12.60 2.14
CA GLU A 118 -9.30 13.08 2.97
C GLU A 118 -9.63 14.48 3.51
N THR A 119 -9.56 14.64 4.83
CA THR A 119 -9.70 15.93 5.50
C THR A 119 -8.35 16.37 6.05
N ARG A 120 -7.83 17.51 5.57
CA ARG A 120 -6.61 18.15 6.07
C ARG A 120 -6.90 19.60 6.38
N ASN A 121 -6.54 20.06 7.59
CA ASN A 121 -6.77 21.45 8.04
C ASN A 121 -8.21 21.93 7.79
N GLY A 122 -9.20 21.07 8.02
CA GLY A 122 -10.63 21.36 7.78
C GLY A 122 -11.08 21.33 6.32
N LYS A 123 -10.16 21.24 5.35
CA LYS A 123 -10.49 21.08 3.94
C LYS A 123 -10.69 19.61 3.59
N VAL A 124 -11.81 19.30 2.94
CA VAL A 124 -12.13 17.96 2.45
C VAL A 124 -11.80 17.87 0.96
N ASN A 125 -10.99 16.89 0.59
CA ASN A 125 -10.74 16.48 -0.78
C ASN A 125 -11.29 15.05 -0.96
N SER A 126 -11.84 14.77 -2.13
CA SER A 126 -12.35 13.43 -2.48
C SER A 126 -11.91 13.01 -3.87
N TRP A 127 -11.65 11.72 -4.04
CA TRP A 127 -11.32 11.11 -5.33
C TRP A 127 -11.75 9.63 -5.33
N THR A 128 -11.72 9.01 -6.51
CA THR A 128 -12.08 7.60 -6.69
C THR A 128 -10.92 6.87 -7.34
N ASN A 129 -10.61 5.70 -6.80
CA ASN A 129 -9.68 4.72 -7.34
C ASN A 129 -10.48 3.49 -7.80
N LEU A 130 -9.88 2.62 -8.59
CA LEU A 130 -10.54 1.43 -9.14
C LEU A 130 -9.81 0.16 -8.74
N VAL A 131 -10.59 -0.91 -8.53
CA VAL A 131 -10.08 -2.28 -8.39
C VAL A 131 -10.82 -3.15 -9.39
N TYR A 132 -10.10 -3.70 -10.37
CA TYR A 132 -10.70 -4.51 -11.40
C TYR A 132 -10.96 -5.95 -10.91
N VAL A 133 -12.24 -6.33 -10.81
CA VAL A 133 -12.69 -7.64 -10.31
C VAL A 133 -13.39 -8.49 -11.38
N GLY A 134 -13.55 -7.98 -12.60
CA GLY A 134 -14.18 -8.70 -13.71
C GLY A 134 -13.42 -9.95 -14.15
N ARG A 135 -12.12 -10.04 -13.88
CA ARG A 135 -11.31 -11.25 -14.07
C ARG A 135 -10.14 -11.30 -13.09
N ARG A 136 -9.59 -12.50 -12.91
CA ARG A 136 -8.37 -12.70 -12.12
C ARG A 136 -7.17 -12.00 -12.78
N PHE A 137 -6.38 -11.31 -11.97
CA PHE A 137 -5.08 -10.79 -12.38
C PHE A 137 -4.08 -11.95 -12.50
N LEU A 138 -3.38 -12.06 -13.64
CA LEU A 138 -2.56 -13.24 -13.99
C LEU A 138 -1.04 -12.98 -13.99
N SER A 139 -0.57 -11.77 -14.30
CA SER A 139 0.86 -11.47 -14.40
C SER A 139 1.20 -10.14 -13.73
N TYR A 140 2.05 -10.20 -12.72
CA TYR A 140 2.51 -9.08 -11.89
C TYR A 140 3.75 -8.37 -12.45
N VAL A 141 4.48 -9.03 -13.37
CA VAL A 141 5.80 -8.56 -13.86
C VAL A 141 5.69 -7.20 -14.53
N ASP A 142 4.64 -6.96 -15.32
CA ASP A 142 4.50 -5.71 -16.08
C ASP A 142 3.89 -4.55 -15.30
N VAL A 143 3.34 -4.80 -14.10
CA VAL A 143 2.50 -3.84 -13.38
C VAL A 143 3.07 -3.52 -12.00
N SER A 144 3.29 -4.55 -11.17
CA SER A 144 3.62 -4.38 -9.76
C SER A 144 5.11 -4.23 -9.53
N GLU A 145 5.93 -5.00 -10.25
CA GLU A 145 7.38 -5.02 -10.06
C GLU A 145 8.05 -3.84 -10.76
N LYS A 146 7.70 -3.55 -12.02
CA LYS A 146 8.29 -2.45 -12.78
C LYS A 146 8.09 -1.08 -12.13
N ARG A 147 6.89 -0.80 -11.60
CA ARG A 147 6.62 0.48 -10.92
C ARG A 147 7.22 0.58 -9.52
N ASN A 148 7.19 -0.49 -8.73
CA ASN A 148 7.88 -0.49 -7.43
C ASN A 148 9.40 -0.29 -7.55
N LEU A 149 10.02 -0.75 -8.64
CA LEU A 149 11.45 -0.53 -8.89
C LEU A 149 11.77 0.96 -9.04
N VAL A 150 10.89 1.71 -9.69
CA VAL A 150 11.14 3.11 -10.04
C VAL A 150 10.56 4.09 -9.03
N PHE A 151 9.44 3.80 -8.37
CA PHE A 151 8.75 4.70 -7.44
C PHE A 151 9.72 5.40 -6.48
N ASN A 152 9.63 6.70 -6.25
CA ASN A 152 10.64 7.39 -5.41
C ASN A 152 10.42 7.19 -3.90
N PHE A 153 9.22 6.79 -3.47
CA PHE A 153 8.94 6.64 -2.04
C PHE A 153 9.14 5.19 -1.58
N ARG A 154 9.90 4.99 -0.51
CA ARG A 154 10.12 3.67 0.12
C ARG A 154 9.56 3.70 1.54
N THR A 155 8.86 2.65 1.94
CA THR A 155 8.21 2.62 3.25
C THR A 155 8.12 1.21 3.82
N ILE A 156 8.29 1.11 5.14
CA ILE A 156 7.97 -0.06 5.95
C ILE A 156 7.14 0.44 7.12
N VAL A 157 5.90 -0.04 7.26
CA VAL A 157 4.96 0.47 8.25
C VAL A 157 4.27 -0.67 8.97
N LYS A 158 4.28 -0.59 10.31
CA LYS A 158 3.35 -1.32 11.16
C LYS A 158 2.15 -0.46 11.47
N ARG A 159 0.97 -1.05 11.30
CA ARG A 159 -0.32 -0.44 11.62
C ARG A 159 -1.00 -1.20 12.75
N ASP A 160 -1.74 -0.47 13.57
CA ASP A 160 -2.78 -1.07 14.41
C ASP A 160 -4.15 -0.99 13.68
N ARG A 161 -5.24 -1.25 14.41
CA ARG A 161 -6.62 -1.19 13.87
C ARG A 161 -7.09 0.22 13.49
N LYS A 162 -6.29 1.27 13.67
CA LYS A 162 -6.66 2.66 13.41
C LYS A 162 -5.61 3.45 12.65
N GLN A 163 -4.31 3.18 12.82
CA GLN A 163 -3.27 4.09 12.35
C GLN A 163 -1.89 3.42 12.21
N PRO A 164 -0.96 4.05 11.48
CA PRO A 164 0.46 3.73 11.54
C PRO A 164 1.02 3.99 12.95
N VAL A 165 1.62 2.96 13.56
CA VAL A 165 2.16 3.03 14.93
C VAL A 165 3.68 3.00 15.00
N ALA A 166 4.34 2.38 14.03
CA ALA A 166 5.80 2.43 13.87
C ALA A 166 6.17 2.20 12.41
N GLY A 167 7.30 2.71 11.97
CA GLY A 167 7.74 2.55 10.60
C GLY A 167 8.92 3.42 10.23
N LEU A 168 9.45 3.18 9.03
CA LEU A 168 10.44 4.03 8.39
C LEU A 168 10.03 4.32 6.96
N TYR A 169 10.33 5.53 6.49
CA TYR A 169 10.13 5.88 5.09
C TYR A 169 11.22 6.84 4.60
N CYS A 170 11.45 6.86 3.30
CA CYS A 170 12.29 7.85 2.64
C CYS A 170 11.76 8.21 1.25
N ASN A 171 12.15 9.38 0.77
CA ASN A 171 11.99 9.76 -0.62
C ASN A 171 13.36 9.72 -1.30
N LEU A 172 13.47 9.04 -2.45
CA LEU A 172 14.67 8.97 -3.28
C LEU A 172 14.84 10.21 -4.17
N GLU A 173 13.93 11.19 -4.04
CA GLU A 173 13.98 12.47 -4.71
C GLU A 173 13.79 13.62 -3.71
N GLY A 174 14.65 14.64 -3.84
CA GLY A 174 14.64 15.86 -3.03
C GLY A 174 15.17 15.66 -1.60
N ASP A 175 14.47 14.87 -0.78
CA ASP A 175 14.71 14.78 0.66
C ASP A 175 15.47 13.53 1.10
N GLU A 176 16.80 13.58 1.00
CA GLU A 176 17.75 12.48 1.22
C GLU A 176 17.90 12.04 2.69
N ARG A 177 16.80 11.57 3.28
CA ARG A 177 16.76 11.08 4.65
C ARG A 177 15.73 9.98 4.83
N PHE A 178 16.04 9.10 5.78
CA PHE A 178 15.04 8.24 6.38
C PHE A 178 14.34 8.97 7.51
N THR A 179 13.02 8.85 7.57
CA THR A 179 12.24 9.22 8.75
C THR A 179 11.78 7.95 9.45
N PHE A 180 12.27 7.75 10.66
CA PHE A 180 11.83 6.69 11.57
C PHE A 180 10.79 7.24 12.52
N PHE A 181 9.70 6.52 12.72
CA PHE A 181 8.68 6.87 13.71
C PHE A 181 8.29 5.67 14.56
N TYR A 182 8.04 5.93 15.84
CA TYR A 182 7.72 4.92 16.85
C TYR A 182 7.16 5.61 18.11
N TYR A 183 6.70 4.84 19.09
CA TYR A 183 6.31 5.36 20.41
C TYR A 183 7.45 5.21 21.42
N ASP A 184 7.80 6.25 22.16
CA ASP A 184 8.78 6.13 23.24
C ASP A 184 8.20 5.44 24.50
N GLU A 185 9.01 5.29 25.54
CA GLU A 185 8.61 4.68 26.83
C GLU A 185 7.46 5.44 27.52
N SER A 186 7.25 6.71 27.17
CA SER A 186 6.15 7.54 27.67
C SER A 186 4.90 7.46 26.78
N TYR A 187 4.84 6.51 25.84
CA TYR A 187 3.78 6.37 24.85
C TYR A 187 3.57 7.63 23.98
N LYS A 188 4.61 8.43 23.79
CA LYS A 188 4.59 9.57 22.89
C LYS A 188 5.15 9.18 21.54
N ARG A 189 4.48 9.58 20.46
CA ARG A 189 5.00 9.38 19.09
C ARG A 189 6.23 10.25 18.88
N VAL A 190 7.33 9.62 18.50
CA VAL A 190 8.61 10.24 18.17
C VAL A 190 8.86 10.05 16.67
N GLU A 191 9.40 11.09 16.03
CA GLU A 191 9.92 11.03 14.66
C GLU A 191 11.38 11.46 14.65
N VAL A 192 12.25 10.64 14.07
CA VAL A 192 13.69 10.90 13.94
C VAL A 192 14.06 10.86 12.46
N LYS A 193 14.63 11.96 11.98
CA LYS A 193 15.09 12.13 10.61
C LYS A 193 16.60 11.90 10.54
N ILE A 194 17.03 10.91 9.77
CA ILE A 194 18.42 10.49 9.66
C ILE A 194 18.86 10.66 8.19
N PRO A 195 19.86 11.50 7.89
CA PRO A 195 20.31 11.76 6.52
C PRO A 195 20.97 10.52 5.91
N PHE A 196 20.86 10.34 4.60
CA PHE A 196 21.45 9.20 3.89
C PHE A 196 22.96 9.09 4.07
N SER A 197 23.67 10.23 4.11
CA SER A 197 25.12 10.28 4.34
C SER A 197 25.56 9.68 5.69
N TYR A 198 24.66 9.63 6.69
CA TYR A 198 24.95 8.98 7.97
C TYR A 198 25.24 7.47 7.79
N PHE A 199 24.52 6.83 6.87
CA PHE A 199 24.63 5.39 6.61
C PHE A 199 25.85 5.02 5.75
N GLN A 200 26.50 5.99 5.09
CA GLN A 200 27.79 5.78 4.41
C GLN A 200 28.99 5.91 5.37
N GLY A 201 28.78 6.50 6.56
CA GLY A 201 29.82 6.79 7.53
C GLY A 201 29.96 5.75 8.63
N LYS A 202 30.74 6.08 9.67
CA LYS A 202 31.01 5.20 10.82
C LYS A 202 29.83 4.96 11.78
N ARG A 203 28.68 5.61 11.55
CA ARG A 203 27.45 5.47 12.35
C ARG A 203 27.66 5.63 13.88
N GLU A 204 28.28 6.73 14.29
CA GLU A 204 28.65 6.98 15.71
C GLU A 204 27.59 7.80 16.50
N ASN A 205 26.37 7.95 15.98
CA ASN A 205 25.33 8.75 16.64
C ASN A 205 24.38 7.87 17.45
N ASN A 206 24.60 7.81 18.77
CA ASN A 206 23.78 7.02 19.70
C ASN A 206 22.27 7.32 19.62
N LYS A 207 21.87 8.56 19.33
CA LYS A 207 20.45 8.92 19.19
C LYS A 207 19.84 8.29 17.94
N PHE A 208 20.59 8.26 16.83
CA PHE A 208 20.15 7.64 15.58
C PHE A 208 20.09 6.13 15.72
N GLU A 209 21.11 5.50 16.28
CA GLU A 209 21.12 4.05 16.50
C GLU A 209 19.99 3.62 17.45
N SER A 210 19.78 4.34 18.56
CA SER A 210 18.66 4.08 19.45
C SER A 210 17.30 4.22 18.76
N ALA A 211 17.13 5.24 17.92
CA ALA A 211 15.88 5.43 17.17
C ALA A 211 15.63 4.28 16.17
N ILE A 212 16.67 3.80 15.49
CA ILE A 212 16.60 2.66 14.58
C ILE A 212 16.16 1.41 15.36
N SER A 213 16.87 1.05 16.43
CA SER A 213 16.55 -0.15 17.21
C SER A 213 15.15 -0.09 17.83
N SER A 214 14.74 1.05 18.41
CA SER A 214 13.39 1.22 18.97
C SER A 214 12.31 1.10 17.90
N CYS A 215 12.52 1.69 16.73
CA CYS A 215 11.59 1.60 15.61
C CYS A 215 11.47 0.16 15.10
N VAL A 216 12.58 -0.52 14.82
CA VAL A 216 12.57 -1.88 14.27
C VAL A 216 11.94 -2.88 15.24
N ALA A 217 12.23 -2.75 16.54
CA ALA A 217 11.59 -3.56 17.57
C ALA A 217 10.06 -3.40 17.55
N GLN A 218 9.56 -2.17 17.39
CA GLN A 218 8.13 -1.92 17.33
C GLN A 218 7.50 -2.37 16.01
N ILE A 219 8.18 -2.23 14.87
CA ILE A 219 7.75 -2.82 13.60
C ILE A 219 7.62 -4.36 13.76
N GLY A 220 8.44 -4.97 14.62
CA GLY A 220 8.45 -6.42 14.86
C GLY A 220 9.26 -7.18 13.81
N PHE A 221 10.26 -6.51 13.22
CA PHE A 221 11.13 -7.09 12.19
C PHE A 221 12.49 -7.47 12.80
N ASN A 222 13.23 -8.30 12.08
CA ASN A 222 14.61 -8.59 12.41
C ASN A 222 15.51 -7.36 12.13
N GLU A 223 16.27 -6.93 13.13
CA GLU A 223 17.12 -5.73 13.04
C GLU A 223 18.19 -5.81 11.95
N THR A 224 18.83 -6.98 11.80
CA THR A 224 19.80 -7.23 10.73
C THR A 224 19.15 -7.13 9.35
N LEU A 225 17.92 -7.64 9.19
CA LEU A 225 17.19 -7.54 7.93
C LEU A 225 16.89 -6.09 7.56
N VAL A 226 16.36 -5.30 8.50
CA VAL A 226 16.05 -3.88 8.24
C VAL A 226 17.32 -3.08 7.95
N SER A 227 18.41 -3.35 8.68
CA SER A 227 19.70 -2.70 8.43
C SER A 227 20.21 -3.00 7.01
N ARG A 228 20.14 -4.25 6.56
CA ARG A 228 20.50 -4.62 5.18
C ARG A 228 19.60 -3.97 4.13
N MET A 229 18.30 -3.79 4.41
CA MET A 229 17.39 -3.09 3.51
C MET A 229 17.75 -1.60 3.40
N VAL A 230 18.03 -0.95 4.53
CA VAL A 230 18.47 0.45 4.57
C VAL A 230 19.79 0.63 3.83
N GLU A 231 20.78 -0.23 4.10
CA GLU A 231 22.07 -0.24 3.39
C GLU A 231 21.89 -0.45 1.89
N GLY A 232 21.06 -1.41 1.47
CA GLY A 232 20.78 -1.65 0.05
C GLY A 232 20.13 -0.45 -0.65
N ILE A 233 19.25 0.28 0.03
CA ILE A 233 18.67 1.53 -0.50
C ILE A 233 19.76 2.61 -0.64
N ILE A 234 20.63 2.74 0.35
CA ILE A 234 21.72 3.72 0.34
C ILE A 234 22.73 3.41 -0.77
N ASP A 235 23.14 2.15 -0.91
CA ASP A 235 24.04 1.70 -1.97
C ASP A 235 23.43 1.96 -3.35
N ALA A 236 22.14 1.64 -3.54
CA ALA A 236 21.44 1.93 -4.79
C ALA A 236 21.34 3.43 -5.07
N TYR A 237 21.02 4.23 -4.05
CA TYR A 237 20.86 5.68 -4.15
C TYR A 237 22.15 6.37 -4.60
N PHE A 238 23.29 6.00 -4.00
CA PHE A 238 24.59 6.59 -4.32
C PHE A 238 25.31 5.92 -5.49
N ASN A 239 24.75 4.86 -6.07
CA ASN A 239 25.35 4.21 -7.24
C ASN A 239 25.19 5.11 -8.48
N PRO A 240 26.30 5.66 -9.03
CA PRO A 240 26.26 6.62 -10.13
C PRO A 240 25.79 5.99 -11.45
N ASN A 241 25.80 4.66 -11.55
CA ASN A 241 25.37 3.93 -12.74
C ASN A 241 23.92 3.40 -12.63
N PHE A 242 23.27 3.59 -11.48
CA PHE A 242 21.93 3.05 -11.23
C PHE A 242 20.91 4.17 -11.01
N MET A 243 21.10 5.02 -10.00
CA MET A 243 20.09 5.99 -9.61
C MET A 243 19.76 7.03 -10.70
N PRO A 244 20.71 7.52 -11.52
CA PRO A 244 20.37 8.39 -12.64
C PRO A 244 19.43 7.74 -13.65
N PHE A 245 19.61 6.44 -13.95
CA PHE A 245 18.72 5.71 -14.85
C PHE A 245 17.32 5.55 -14.25
N VAL A 246 17.21 5.23 -12.96
CA VAL A 246 15.93 5.16 -12.26
C VAL A 246 15.21 6.51 -12.29
N ARG A 247 15.92 7.63 -12.11
CA ARG A 247 15.32 8.97 -12.20
C ARG A 247 14.81 9.32 -13.60
N ILE A 248 15.51 8.90 -14.65
CA ILE A 248 15.03 9.07 -16.03
C ILE A 248 13.72 8.29 -16.24
N LEU A 249 13.68 7.02 -15.83
CA LEU A 249 12.47 6.22 -15.92
C LEU A 249 11.30 6.81 -15.13
N ASN A 250 11.56 7.40 -13.96
CA ASN A 250 10.52 8.09 -13.19
C ASN A 250 9.95 9.29 -13.94
N ALA A 251 10.81 10.13 -14.53
CA ALA A 251 10.37 11.27 -15.31
C ALA A 251 9.53 10.86 -16.52
N GLU A 252 9.91 9.78 -17.22
CA GLU A 252 9.14 9.24 -18.34
C GLU A 252 7.75 8.74 -17.92
N ILE A 253 7.61 8.20 -16.70
CA ILE A 253 6.33 7.70 -16.19
C ILE A 253 5.44 8.85 -15.68
N ASP A 254 6.01 9.89 -15.08
CA ASP A 254 5.27 11.03 -14.54
C ASP A 254 4.79 12.01 -15.64
N GLU A 255 5.34 11.92 -16.87
CA GLU A 255 4.94 12.71 -18.03
C GLU A 255 3.78 12.09 -18.87
N GLU A 256 3.38 10.85 -18.59
CA GLU A 256 2.22 10.16 -19.20
C GLU A 256 0.93 10.32 -18.40
#